data_AF-A0A2V8T107-F1
#
_entry.id   AF-A0A2V8T107-F1
#
_cell.length_a   1.000
_cell.length_b   1.000
_cell.length_c   1.000
_cell.angle_alpha   90.00
_cell.angle_beta   90.00
_cell.angle_gamma   90.00
#
_symmetry.space_group_name_H-M   'P 1'
#
loop_
_entity.id
_entity.type
_entity.pdbx_description
1 polymer ?
#
loop_
_entity_poly.entity_id
_entity_poly.type
_entity_poly.pdbx_seq_one_letter_code
_entity_poly.pdbx_strand_id
1 'polypeptide(L)'
;MPVRSQKPRRILARAAPENFVGRAEHLRELTGLASPKAGQQSVVLLAAPQAGASELLRQAFDELFRQRGGLTPVYFAFTRTDHAATAAARRFLQTFLTHAVAHRRDDHALVGASPTLRSLLDLVAPQDFEWVESLVQTFERAVGDAD
;
A
#
# COMPACT_ATOMS: atom_id res chain seq x y z
N MET A 1 12.94 -30.01 18.74
CA MET A 1 11.75 -29.14 18.81
C MET A 1 11.46 -28.62 17.40
N PRO A 2 10.25 -28.78 16.85
CA PRO A 2 9.95 -28.18 15.55
C PRO A 2 9.88 -26.67 15.72
N VAL A 3 10.69 -25.94 14.96
CA VAL A 3 10.57 -24.49 14.81
C VAL A 3 9.19 -24.25 14.23
N ARG A 4 8.26 -23.69 15.01
CA ARG A 4 7.01 -23.16 14.47
C ARG A 4 7.40 -22.08 13.46
N SER A 5 7.35 -22.38 12.16
CA SER A 5 7.41 -21.34 11.13
C SER A 5 6.34 -20.32 11.47
N GLN A 6 6.75 -19.12 11.89
CA GLN A 6 5.83 -18.02 12.12
C GLN A 6 5.04 -17.83 10.83
N LYS A 7 3.71 -18.00 10.90
CA LYS A 7 2.86 -17.65 9.76
C LYS A 7 3.13 -16.18 9.43
N PRO A 8 3.42 -15.84 8.16
CA PRO A 8 3.68 -14.46 7.79
C PRO A 8 2.45 -13.62 8.19
N ARG A 9 2.69 -12.60 9.01
CA ARG A 9 1.63 -11.72 9.50
C ARG A 9 1.03 -10.99 8.29
N ARG A 10 -0.30 -11.04 8.18
CA ARG A 10 -1.06 -10.33 7.14
C ARG A 10 -1.08 -8.85 7.46
N ILE A 11 -0.90 -8.00 6.45
CA ILE A 11 -0.97 -6.54 6.57
C ILE A 11 -2.31 -6.07 5.99
N LEU A 12 -2.52 -6.27 4.70
CA LEU A 12 -3.79 -6.00 4.00
C LEU A 12 -4.51 -7.28 3.59
N ALA A 13 -3.79 -8.38 3.35
CA ALA A 13 -4.40 -9.64 2.93
C ALA A 13 -5.45 -10.11 3.95
N ARG A 14 -6.59 -10.59 3.46
CA ARG A 14 -7.68 -11.09 4.31
C ARG A 14 -7.61 -12.59 4.47
N ALA A 15 -7.16 -13.29 3.43
CA ALA A 15 -6.92 -14.71 3.44
C ALA A 15 -5.45 -15.01 3.76
N ALA A 16 -5.21 -16.16 4.39
CA ALA A 16 -3.85 -16.70 4.45
C ALA A 16 -3.45 -17.20 3.04
N PRO A 17 -2.16 -17.14 2.64
CA PRO A 17 -1.72 -17.62 1.33
C PRO A 17 -2.14 -19.08 1.07
N GLU A 18 -2.10 -19.93 2.10
CA GLU A 18 -2.56 -21.33 2.00
C GLU A 18 -4.05 -21.48 1.66
N ASN A 19 -4.86 -20.45 1.96
CA ASN A 19 -6.30 -20.43 1.69
C ASN A 19 -6.63 -19.72 0.36
N PHE A 20 -5.64 -19.23 -0.38
CA PHE A 20 -5.79 -18.57 -1.67
C PHE A 20 -5.23 -19.43 -2.80
N VAL A 21 -5.93 -20.53 -3.05
CA VAL A 21 -5.46 -21.65 -3.88
C VAL A 21 -5.34 -21.26 -5.36
N GLY A 22 -4.28 -21.76 -6.02
CA GLY A 22 -4.12 -21.68 -7.47
C GLY A 22 -3.62 -20.33 -8.01
N ARG A 23 -3.19 -19.41 -7.14
CA ARG A 23 -2.79 -18.05 -7.53
C ARG A 23 -1.32 -17.71 -7.26
N ALA A 24 -0.51 -18.70 -6.86
CA ALA A 24 0.90 -18.50 -6.56
C ALA A 24 1.73 -18.01 -7.77
N GLU A 25 1.44 -18.47 -8.98
CA GLU A 25 2.09 -17.95 -10.20
C GLU A 25 1.75 -16.50 -10.46
N HIS A 26 0.46 -16.16 -10.47
CA HIS A 26 -0.01 -14.79 -10.66
C HIS A 26 0.57 -13.84 -9.61
N LEU A 27 0.70 -14.29 -8.36
CA LEU A 27 1.33 -13.50 -7.30
C LEU A 27 2.81 -13.24 -7.62
N ARG A 28 3.57 -14.28 -7.99
CA ARG A 28 4.99 -14.14 -8.38
C ARG A 28 5.18 -13.23 -9.60
N GLU A 29 4.30 -13.34 -10.60
CA GLU A 29 4.34 -12.46 -11.77
C GLU A 29 4.13 -11.00 -11.36
N LEU A 30 3.10 -10.73 -10.54
CA LEU A 30 2.79 -9.38 -10.07
C LEU A 30 3.91 -8.78 -9.21
N THR A 31 4.47 -9.55 -8.28
CA THR A 31 5.56 -9.06 -7.44
C THR A 31 6.86 -8.90 -8.24
N GLY A 32 7.05 -9.73 -9.28
CA GLY A 32 8.17 -9.61 -10.23
C GLY A 32 8.19 -8.30 -11.01
N LEU A 33 7.03 -7.66 -11.25
CA LEU A 33 6.94 -6.36 -11.92
C LEU A 33 7.58 -5.22 -11.11
N ALA A 34 7.76 -5.39 -9.80
CA ALA A 34 8.45 -4.41 -8.96
C ALA A 34 9.98 -4.41 -9.17
N SER A 35 10.52 -5.34 -9.94
CA SER A 35 11.94 -5.38 -10.28
C SER A 35 12.31 -4.22 -11.23
N PRO A 36 13.40 -3.46 -10.97
CA PRO A 36 13.89 -2.44 -11.90
C PRO A 36 14.27 -3.00 -13.29
N LYS A 37 14.50 -4.32 -13.39
CA LYS A 37 14.83 -5.01 -14.63
C LYS A 37 13.60 -5.50 -15.38
N ALA A 38 12.39 -5.31 -14.85
CA ALA A 38 11.17 -5.66 -15.55
C ALA A 38 11.04 -4.78 -16.79
N GLY A 39 10.91 -5.42 -17.97
CA GLY A 39 10.61 -4.71 -19.22
C GLY A 39 9.18 -4.15 -19.27
N GLN A 40 8.32 -4.58 -18.34
CA GLN A 40 6.92 -4.17 -18.21
C GLN A 40 6.72 -3.52 -16.84
N GLN A 41 6.14 -2.30 -16.83
CA GLN A 41 5.96 -1.49 -15.62
C GLN A 41 4.49 -1.35 -15.19
N SER A 42 3.55 -1.84 -16.00
CA SER A 42 2.13 -1.77 -15.73
C SER A 42 1.42 -3.04 -16.17
N VAL A 43 0.35 -3.39 -15.47
CA VAL A 43 -0.48 -4.57 -15.77
C VAL A 43 -1.94 -4.25 -15.50
N VAL A 44 -2.81 -4.76 -16.36
CA VAL A 44 -4.26 -4.69 -16.17
C VAL A 44 -4.74 -6.10 -15.86
N LEU A 45 -5.32 -6.27 -14.66
CA LEU A 45 -5.90 -7.53 -14.22
C LEU A 45 -7.40 -7.53 -14.50
N LEU A 46 -7.82 -8.27 -15.52
CA LEU A 46 -9.23 -8.50 -15.80
C LEU A 46 -9.68 -9.78 -15.08
N ALA A 47 -10.75 -9.67 -14.31
CA ALA A 47 -11.29 -10.80 -13.57
C ALA A 47 -12.81 -10.70 -13.46
N ALA A 48 -13.48 -11.86 -13.45
CA ALA A 48 -14.89 -11.90 -13.12
C ALA A 48 -15.12 -11.35 -11.69
N PRO A 49 -16.31 -10.80 -11.39
CA PRO A 49 -16.68 -10.45 -10.03
C PRO A 49 -16.41 -11.62 -9.07
N GLN A 50 -15.90 -11.31 -7.88
CA GLN A 50 -15.60 -12.29 -6.82
C GLN A 50 -14.49 -13.32 -7.16
N ALA A 51 -13.77 -13.19 -8.28
CA ALA A 51 -12.66 -14.07 -8.63
C ALA A 51 -11.38 -13.87 -7.78
N GLY A 52 -11.40 -12.96 -6.80
CA GLY A 52 -10.31 -12.74 -5.85
C GLY A 52 -9.21 -11.78 -6.32
N ALA A 53 -9.40 -11.01 -7.40
CA ALA A 53 -8.36 -10.08 -7.89
C ALA A 53 -7.92 -9.05 -6.83
N SER A 54 -8.85 -8.47 -6.07
CA SER A 54 -8.48 -7.56 -4.97
C SER A 54 -7.71 -8.25 -3.85
N GLU A 55 -7.96 -9.55 -3.61
CA GLU A 55 -7.21 -10.31 -2.62
C GLU A 55 -5.79 -10.62 -3.10
N LEU A 56 -5.64 -10.98 -4.39
CA LEU A 56 -4.35 -11.14 -5.03
C LEU A 56 -3.50 -9.87 -4.92
N LEU A 57 -4.08 -8.69 -5.18
CA LEU A 57 -3.39 -7.41 -5.05
C LEU A 57 -2.99 -7.09 -3.60
N ARG A 58 -3.81 -7.44 -2.61
CA ARG A 58 -3.45 -7.28 -1.19
C ARG A 58 -2.33 -8.23 -0.78
N GLN A 59 -2.32 -9.46 -1.29
CA GLN A 59 -1.21 -10.40 -1.05
C GLN A 59 0.09 -9.92 -1.72
N ALA A 60 0.00 -9.35 -2.92
CA ALA A 60 1.15 -8.73 -3.59
C ALA A 60 1.70 -7.55 -2.77
N PHE A 61 0.82 -6.69 -2.24
CA PHE A 61 1.24 -5.64 -1.29
C PHE A 61 1.96 -6.22 -0.08
N ASP A 62 1.37 -7.22 0.58
CA ASP A 62 1.97 -7.85 1.77
C ASP A 62 3.33 -8.49 1.46
N GLU A 63 3.51 -9.08 0.28
CA GLU A 63 4.79 -9.66 -0.15
C GLU A 63 5.84 -8.59 -0.43
N LEU A 64 5.49 -7.56 -1.20
CA LEU A 64 6.38 -6.43 -1.51
C LEU A 64 6.77 -5.65 -0.25
N PHE A 65 5.85 -5.47 0.69
CA PHE A 65 6.14 -4.73 1.93
C PHE A 65 7.22 -5.42 2.77
N ARG A 66 7.31 -6.76 2.70
CA ARG A 66 8.34 -7.53 3.40
C ARG A 66 9.70 -7.50 2.71
N GLN A 67 9.77 -7.02 1.46
CA GLN A 67 11.02 -6.91 0.72
C GLN A 67 11.78 -5.66 1.17
N ARG A 68 12.57 -5.79 2.24
CA ARG A 68 13.38 -4.70 2.78
C ARG A 68 14.27 -4.07 1.72
N GLY A 69 14.24 -2.73 1.64
CA GLY A 69 15.03 -1.96 0.67
C GLY A 69 14.51 -2.00 -0.76
N GLY A 70 13.38 -2.65 -1.01
CA GLY A 70 12.68 -2.65 -2.30
C GLY A 70 11.86 -1.38 -2.54
N LEU A 71 11.10 -1.39 -3.63
CA LEU A 71 10.13 -0.33 -3.93
C LEU A 71 9.03 -0.31 -2.86
N THR A 72 8.65 0.88 -2.40
CA THR A 72 7.55 1.06 -1.46
C THR A 72 6.22 0.64 -2.12
N PRO A 73 5.54 -0.40 -1.60
CA PRO A 73 4.26 -0.79 -2.14
C PRO A 73 3.16 0.17 -1.67
N VAL A 74 2.21 0.44 -2.56
CA VAL A 74 1.02 1.24 -2.24
C VAL A 74 -0.21 0.51 -2.76
N TYR A 75 -1.15 0.21 -1.87
CA TYR A 75 -2.46 -0.29 -2.24
C TYR A 75 -3.51 0.80 -2.08
N PHE A 76 -4.25 1.09 -3.14
CA PHE A 76 -5.40 1.99 -3.06
C PHE A 76 -6.58 1.37 -3.78
N ALA A 77 -7.76 1.48 -3.17
CA ALA A 77 -9.01 1.05 -3.77
C ALA A 77 -10.02 2.19 -3.68
N PHE A 78 -10.73 2.43 -4.78
CA PHE A 78 -11.93 3.26 -4.76
C PHE A 78 -13.04 2.57 -3.98
N THR A 79 -13.84 3.37 -3.31
CA THR A 79 -14.93 2.97 -2.42
C THR A 79 -16.21 3.68 -2.83
N ARG A 80 -17.36 3.12 -2.44
CA ARG A 80 -18.66 3.75 -2.73
C ARG A 80 -18.82 5.12 -2.05
N THR A 81 -18.02 5.42 -1.04
CA THR A 81 -18.04 6.67 -0.28
C THR A 81 -17.20 7.78 -0.93
N ASP A 82 -16.47 7.49 -2.01
CA ASP A 82 -15.72 8.49 -2.77
C ASP A 82 -16.65 9.26 -3.71
N HIS A 83 -17.56 10.06 -3.14
CA HIS A 83 -18.58 10.79 -3.89
C HIS A 83 -18.03 12.00 -4.66
N ALA A 84 -16.85 12.51 -4.27
CA ALA A 84 -16.17 13.62 -4.90
C ALA A 84 -14.71 13.25 -5.22
N ALA A 85 -14.22 13.69 -6.38
CA ALA A 85 -12.83 13.47 -6.80
C ALA A 85 -11.83 14.01 -5.77
N THR A 86 -12.12 15.17 -5.16
CA THR A 86 -11.32 15.79 -4.10
C THR A 86 -11.24 14.92 -2.85
N ALA A 87 -12.35 14.33 -2.42
CA ALA A 87 -12.39 13.40 -1.28
C ALA A 87 -11.57 12.13 -1.57
N ALA A 88 -11.68 11.57 -2.78
CA ALA A 88 -10.90 10.41 -3.21
C ALA A 88 -9.39 10.72 -3.24
N ALA A 89 -9.02 11.89 -3.79
CA ALA A 89 -7.64 12.36 -3.85
C ALA A 89 -7.04 12.58 -2.45
N ARG A 90 -7.81 13.17 -1.52
CA ARG A 90 -7.41 13.30 -0.11
C ARG A 90 -7.09 11.96 0.52
N ARG A 91 -8.01 10.99 0.35
CA ARG A 91 -7.83 9.64 0.88
C ARG A 91 -6.66 8.93 0.23
N PHE A 92 -6.45 9.13 -1.08
CA PHE A 92 -5.29 8.61 -1.79
C PHE A 92 -3.99 9.16 -1.20
N LEU A 93 -3.86 10.47 -1.03
CA LEU A 93 -2.67 11.08 -0.43
C LEU A 93 -2.38 10.53 0.97
N GLN A 94 -3.41 10.47 1.82
CA GLN A 94 -3.27 9.92 3.17
C GLN A 94 -2.84 8.44 3.14
N THR A 95 -3.43 7.63 2.26
CA THR A 95 -3.08 6.21 2.09
C THR A 95 -1.64 6.06 1.58
N PHE A 96 -1.26 6.86 0.58
CA PHE A 96 0.08 6.87 0.00
C PHE A 96 1.14 7.18 1.05
N LEU A 97 0.98 8.29 1.78
CA LEU A 97 1.92 8.69 2.82
C LEU A 97 1.98 7.69 3.97
N THR A 98 0.82 7.16 4.39
CA THR A 98 0.77 6.11 5.43
C THR A 98 1.58 4.88 5.01
N HIS A 99 1.37 4.37 3.80
CA HIS A 99 2.11 3.21 3.30
C HIS A 99 3.60 3.49 3.12
N ALA A 100 3.96 4.69 2.63
CA ALA A 100 5.35 5.09 2.49
C ALA A 100 6.09 5.15 3.82
N VAL A 101 5.51 5.84 4.81
CA VAL A 101 6.09 5.96 6.15
C VAL A 101 6.14 4.60 6.84
N ALA A 102 5.07 3.80 6.74
CA ALA A 102 5.02 2.45 7.29
C ALA A 102 6.15 1.56 6.73
N HIS A 103 6.33 1.56 5.40
CA HIS A 103 7.34 0.74 4.74
C HIS A 103 8.77 1.20 5.10
N ARG A 104 9.03 2.51 5.07
CA ARG A 104 10.34 3.09 5.43
C ARG A 104 10.75 2.77 6.87
N ARG A 105 9.77 2.63 7.77
CA ARG A 105 9.98 2.31 9.19
C ARG A 105 9.95 0.82 9.51
N ASP A 106 9.66 -0.05 8.53
CA ASP A 106 9.35 -1.48 8.76
C ASP A 106 8.20 -1.67 9.79
N ASP A 107 7.25 -0.72 9.83
CA ASP A 107 6.14 -0.69 10.77
C ASP A 107 4.80 -0.94 10.06
N HIS A 108 4.46 -2.22 9.93
CA HIS A 108 3.20 -2.65 9.32
C HIS A 108 1.95 -2.30 10.15
N ALA A 109 2.08 -2.00 11.44
CA ALA A 109 0.93 -1.65 12.26
C ALA A 109 0.35 -0.29 11.84
N LEU A 110 1.20 0.60 11.34
CA LEU A 110 0.80 1.92 10.85
C LEU A 110 -0.16 1.85 9.65
N VAL A 111 -0.06 0.80 8.83
CA VAL A 111 -0.96 0.58 7.67
C VAL A 111 -2.43 0.46 8.11
N GLY A 112 -2.68 -0.16 9.27
CA GLY A 112 -4.03 -0.32 9.82
C GLY A 112 -4.50 0.82 10.74
N ALA A 113 -3.60 1.72 11.16
CA ALA A 113 -3.89 2.73 12.17
C ALA A 113 -4.55 4.02 11.63
N SER A 114 -4.52 4.24 10.31
CA SER A 114 -5.10 5.41 9.63
C SER A 114 -4.77 6.77 10.30
N PRO A 115 -3.47 7.10 10.49
CA PRO A 115 -3.05 8.34 11.13
C PRO A 115 -3.45 9.59 10.32
N THR A 116 -3.56 10.74 10.98
CA THR A 116 -3.73 12.03 10.30
C THR A 116 -2.46 12.46 9.57
N LEU A 117 -2.57 13.36 8.59
CA LEU A 117 -1.40 13.89 7.86
C LEU A 117 -0.37 14.54 8.79
N ARG A 118 -0.83 15.28 9.80
CA ARG A 118 0.05 15.89 10.80
C ARG A 118 0.75 14.84 11.66
N SER A 119 0.02 13.84 12.14
CA SER A 119 0.60 12.72 12.88
C SER A 119 1.61 11.93 12.05
N LEU A 120 1.48 11.91 10.73
CA LEU A 120 2.49 11.28 9.87
C LEU A 120 3.80 12.07 9.89
N LEU A 121 3.79 13.41 9.90
CA LEU A 121 5.01 14.22 9.96
C LEU A 121 5.85 13.91 11.20
N ASP A 122 5.21 13.64 12.34
CA ASP A 122 5.89 13.25 13.58
C ASP A 122 6.56 11.86 13.49
N LEU A 123 6.10 11.02 12.56
CA LEU A 123 6.57 9.64 12.38
C LEU A 123 7.59 9.51 11.23
N VAL A 124 7.68 10.49 10.35
CA VAL A 124 8.54 10.44 9.16
C VAL A 124 10.02 10.44 9.56
N ALA A 125 10.83 9.64 8.88
CA ALA A 125 12.27 9.64 9.09
C ALA A 125 12.88 10.97 8.64
N PRO A 126 13.95 11.48 9.25
CA PRO A 126 14.51 12.79 8.90
C PRO A 126 14.80 12.96 7.40
N GLN A 127 15.28 11.92 6.71
CA GLN A 127 15.55 11.98 5.28
C GLN A 127 14.31 12.14 4.39
N ASP A 128 13.13 11.81 4.90
CA ASP A 128 11.86 11.85 4.16
C ASP A 128 11.02 13.07 4.56
N PHE A 129 11.41 13.81 5.60
CA PHE A 129 10.59 14.88 6.19
C PHE A 129 10.26 15.99 5.18
N GLU A 130 11.28 16.50 4.49
CA GLU A 130 11.14 17.65 3.58
C GLU A 130 10.11 17.40 2.46
N TRP A 131 10.19 16.24 1.80
CA TRP A 131 9.27 15.94 0.70
C TRP A 131 7.87 15.61 1.20
N VAL A 132 7.72 14.96 2.37
CA VAL A 132 6.41 14.68 2.96
C VAL A 132 5.73 15.96 3.41
N GLU A 133 6.47 16.84 4.11
CA GLU A 133 5.97 18.14 4.54
C GLU A 133 5.52 18.99 3.35
N SER A 134 6.33 19.05 2.29
CA SER A 134 6.00 19.78 1.06
C SER A 134 4.68 19.30 0.43
N LEU A 135 4.46 17.98 0.36
CA LEU A 135 3.21 17.40 -0.15
C LEU A 135 2.02 17.74 0.73
N VAL A 136 2.17 17.64 2.06
CA VAL A 136 1.10 17.95 3.01
C VAL A 136 0.73 19.44 2.92
N GLN A 137 1.71 20.35 2.91
CA GLN A 137 1.46 21.78 2.79
C GLN A 137 0.80 22.14 1.46
N THR A 138 1.25 21.55 0.35
CA THR A 138 0.65 21.78 -0.97
C THR A 138 -0.81 21.33 -1.00
N PHE A 139 -1.10 20.18 -0.39
CA PHE A 139 -2.46 19.68 -0.28
C PHE A 139 -3.34 20.54 0.63
N GLU A 140 -2.85 20.98 1.79
CA GLU A 140 -3.60 21.85 2.70
C GLU A 140 -3.93 23.21 2.07
N ARG A 141 -3.02 23.80 1.29
CA ARG A 141 -3.29 25.02 0.52
C ARG A 141 -4.38 24.80 -0.53
N ALA A 142 -4.27 23.72 -1.32
CA ALA A 142 -5.25 23.42 -2.36
C ALA A 142 -6.66 23.16 -1.82
N VAL A 143 -6.77 22.63 -0.59
CA VAL A 143 -8.06 22.49 0.11
C VAL A 143 -8.59 23.85 0.58
N GLY A 144 -7.72 24.70 1.13
CA GLY A 144 -8.11 26.04 1.60
C GLY A 144 -8.57 26.99 0.50
N ASP A 145 -8.09 26.81 -0.73
CA ASP A 145 -8.49 27.62 -1.91
C ASP A 145 -9.80 27.12 -2.58
N ALA A 146 -10.29 25.93 -2.21
CA ALA A 146 -11.45 25.29 -2.82
C ALA A 146 -12.76 25.45 -2.01
N ASP A 147 -12.68 26.00 -0.80
CA ASP A 147 -13.79 26.40 0.06
C ASP A 147 -14.04 27.92 -0.03
#